data_AF-A0A921Z7Q8-F1
#
_entry.id   AF-A0A921Z7Q8-F1
#
_cell.length_a   1.000
_cell.length_b   1.000
_cell.length_c   1.000
_cell.angle_alpha   90.00
_cell.angle_beta   90.00
_cell.angle_gamma   90.00
#
_symmetry.space_group_name_H-M   'P 1'
#
loop_
_entity.id
_entity.type
_entity.pdbx_description
1 polymer ?
#
loop_
_entity_poly.entity_id
_entity_poly.type
_entity_poly.pdbx_seq_one_letter_code
_entity_poly.pdbx_strand_id
1 'polypeptide(L)'
;MFRNTLKSHIISKNIDIQRCKHTAKLDAIREKLREGPSFADFVSEDRPKNWDDYQGKLKRQKGEAERLRLPPWLKTTIPTGSKFSELKEQLRSLKLSTVCEEARCPNIGECWSGGKNGTSTATIMLMGDTCTRGCMFCSVKTSRAPPPLDAHEPRNTAHAINQWGLGYIVLTSVDRDDLPDGGSSHFAETVREIKRQNKEILVECLVPDFRGNRECIETIANCGLDVFAHNVETVERLTPFVRDPRAGYKQTMKVLQTAKEINPDLITKSSIMLGLGETDEQIEQTMKDLRNAGVDCVTLGQYMQPTKKHLKVFEYVTPAKFKHWEIRGNELGFLYTASGPLVRSSYRAGEFFISSLLRDRKAKSQ
;
A
#
# COMPACT_ATOMS: atom_id res chain seq x y z
N MET A 1 -45.52 26.09 -50.05
CA MET A 1 -45.57 25.33 -48.77
C MET A 1 -44.94 23.96 -48.97
N PHE A 2 -43.60 23.89 -48.98
CA PHE A 2 -42.87 22.62 -48.99
C PHE A 2 -42.13 22.51 -47.64
N ARG A 3 -42.53 21.53 -46.83
CA ARG A 3 -41.99 21.28 -45.48
C ARG A 3 -40.62 20.61 -45.59
N ASN A 4 -39.58 21.33 -45.19
CA ASN A 4 -38.25 20.80 -44.87
C ASN A 4 -38.33 19.85 -43.66
N THR A 5 -37.84 18.63 -43.80
CA THR A 5 -37.53 17.73 -42.68
C THR A 5 -36.05 17.33 -42.76
N LEU A 6 -35.20 18.06 -42.04
CA LEU A 6 -33.83 17.65 -41.77
C LEU A 6 -33.83 16.60 -40.64
N LYS A 7 -33.38 15.38 -40.98
CA LYS A 7 -33.03 14.33 -40.02
C LYS A 7 -31.70 14.68 -39.35
N SER A 8 -31.71 14.92 -38.04
CA SER A 8 -30.50 15.03 -37.23
C SER A 8 -29.87 13.65 -37.03
N HIS A 9 -28.61 13.50 -37.44
CA HIS A 9 -27.78 12.33 -37.16
C HIS A 9 -27.28 12.40 -35.72
N ILE A 10 -27.75 11.47 -34.87
CA ILE A 10 -27.15 11.18 -33.57
C ILE A 10 -25.98 10.22 -33.83
N ILE A 11 -24.75 10.73 -33.77
CA ILE A 11 -23.54 9.91 -33.80
C ILE A 11 -23.38 9.28 -32.41
N SER A 12 -23.81 8.03 -32.28
CA SER A 12 -23.41 7.16 -31.17
C SER A 12 -21.94 6.79 -31.34
N LYS A 13 -21.05 7.41 -30.55
CA LYS A 13 -19.68 6.92 -30.40
C LYS A 13 -19.69 5.80 -29.36
N ASN A 14 -19.74 4.56 -29.85
CA ASN A 14 -19.31 3.39 -29.08
C ASN A 14 -17.86 3.62 -28.66
N ILE A 15 -17.62 3.78 -27.36
CA ILE A 15 -16.28 3.68 -26.77
C ILE A 15 -15.96 2.18 -26.76
N ASP A 16 -15.22 1.75 -27.77
CA ASP A 16 -14.65 0.41 -27.85
C ASP A 16 -13.57 0.31 -26.76
N ILE A 17 -13.91 -0.34 -25.65
CA ILE A 17 -12.94 -0.68 -24.60
C ILE A 17 -11.99 -1.70 -25.22
N GLN A 18 -10.86 -1.21 -25.72
CA GLN A 18 -9.79 -2.04 -26.24
C GLN A 18 -9.29 -2.92 -25.10
N ARG A 19 -9.82 -4.15 -25.02
CA ARG A 19 -9.35 -5.21 -24.13
C ARG A 19 -7.86 -5.38 -24.36
N CYS A 20 -7.05 -4.93 -23.40
CA CYS A 20 -5.64 -5.25 -23.35
C CYS A 20 -5.52 -6.78 -23.47
N LYS A 21 -4.70 -7.28 -24.41
CA LYS A 21 -4.54 -8.72 -24.66
C LYS A 21 -4.00 -9.39 -23.40
N HIS A 22 -4.91 -9.88 -22.57
CA HIS A 22 -4.63 -10.69 -21.40
C HIS A 22 -3.94 -11.99 -21.86
N THR A 23 -2.76 -12.26 -21.32
CA THR A 23 -1.93 -13.41 -21.72
C THR A 23 -2.32 -14.65 -20.93
N ALA A 24 -2.36 -15.81 -21.59
CA ALA A 24 -2.59 -17.15 -21.00
C ALA A 24 -1.66 -17.47 -19.81
N LYS A 25 -0.54 -16.73 -19.68
CA LYS A 25 0.44 -16.82 -18.60
C LYS A 25 -0.12 -16.35 -17.24
N LEU A 26 -1.01 -15.36 -17.22
CA LEU A 26 -1.63 -14.85 -15.99
C LEU A 26 -2.73 -15.79 -15.47
N ASP A 27 -3.45 -16.45 -16.38
CA ASP A 27 -4.52 -17.40 -16.02
C ASP A 27 -3.94 -18.68 -15.40
N ALA A 28 -2.81 -19.18 -15.92
CA ALA A 28 -2.08 -20.30 -15.31
C ALA A 28 -1.52 -19.98 -13.91
N ILE A 29 -1.22 -18.71 -13.62
CA ILE A 29 -0.83 -18.28 -12.28
C ILE A 29 -2.07 -18.25 -11.38
N ARG A 30 -3.20 -17.70 -11.86
CA ARG A 30 -4.47 -17.67 -11.10
C ARG A 30 -4.97 -19.05 -10.67
N GLU A 31 -4.82 -20.07 -11.52
CA GLU A 31 -5.20 -21.44 -11.14
C GLU A 31 -4.37 -21.98 -9.98
N LYS A 32 -3.04 -21.85 -10.02
CA LYS A 32 -2.17 -22.28 -8.92
C LYS A 32 -2.36 -21.45 -7.64
N LEU A 33 -2.72 -20.18 -7.77
CA LEU A 33 -3.02 -19.30 -6.64
C LEU A 33 -4.29 -19.70 -5.87
N ARG A 34 -5.24 -20.43 -6.50
CA ARG A 34 -6.38 -21.01 -5.79
C ARG A 34 -5.97 -22.15 -4.84
N GLU A 35 -4.80 -22.73 -5.06
CA GLU A 35 -4.26 -23.86 -4.28
C GLU A 35 -3.28 -23.42 -3.18
N GLY A 36 -2.92 -22.13 -3.10
CA GLY A 36 -2.02 -21.57 -2.07
C GLY A 36 -2.73 -21.13 -0.78
N PRO A 37 -1.98 -20.86 0.31
CA PRO A 37 -2.56 -20.41 1.58
C PRO A 37 -3.28 -19.07 1.42
N SER A 38 -4.50 -19.01 1.95
CA SER A 38 -5.40 -17.87 1.91
C SER A 38 -5.02 -16.81 2.95
N PHE A 39 -5.54 -15.58 2.78
CA PHE A 39 -5.38 -14.52 3.80
C PHE A 39 -5.84 -14.96 5.19
N ALA A 40 -6.87 -15.81 5.27
CA ALA A 40 -7.40 -16.33 6.53
C ALA A 40 -6.37 -17.18 7.30
N ASP A 41 -5.46 -17.86 6.61
CA ASP A 41 -4.44 -18.73 7.20
C ASP A 41 -3.34 -17.93 7.93
N PHE A 42 -3.29 -16.61 7.72
CA PHE A 42 -2.32 -15.69 8.34
C PHE A 42 -2.94 -14.76 9.39
N VAL A 43 -4.26 -14.77 9.54
CA VAL A 43 -4.99 -13.98 10.54
C VAL A 43 -5.11 -14.81 11.81
N SER A 44 -4.55 -14.34 12.93
CA SER A 44 -4.63 -15.04 14.22
C SER A 44 -6.06 -15.47 14.59
N GLU A 45 -6.21 -16.77 14.88
CA GLU A 45 -7.46 -17.40 15.34
C GLU A 45 -7.94 -16.91 16.72
N ASP A 46 -7.08 -16.17 17.44
CA ASP A 46 -7.34 -15.64 18.79
C ASP A 46 -8.25 -14.40 18.80
N ARG A 47 -8.85 -14.03 17.65
CA ARG A 47 -9.70 -12.85 17.53
C ARG A 47 -11.18 -13.23 17.66
N PRO A 48 -12.00 -12.40 18.34
CA PRO A 48 -13.37 -12.75 18.66
C PRO A 48 -14.17 -13.04 17.39
N LYS A 49 -14.60 -14.30 17.26
CA LYS A 49 -15.45 -14.78 16.17
C LYS A 49 -16.84 -14.14 16.19
N ASN A 50 -17.27 -13.64 17.36
CA ASN A 50 -18.60 -13.10 17.61
C ASN A 50 -18.70 -11.60 17.26
N TRP A 51 -18.20 -11.20 16.08
CA TRP A 51 -18.38 -9.81 15.62
C TRP A 51 -19.84 -9.51 15.26
N ASP A 52 -20.63 -10.54 14.90
CA ASP A 52 -22.06 -10.46 14.60
C ASP A 52 -22.90 -9.93 15.79
N ASP A 53 -22.45 -10.19 17.02
CA ASP A 53 -23.16 -9.80 18.25
C ASP A 53 -22.82 -8.36 18.71
N TYR A 54 -21.96 -7.64 17.99
CA TYR A 54 -21.53 -6.30 18.40
C TYR A 54 -22.64 -5.26 18.18
N GLN A 55 -23.30 -4.88 19.28
CA GLN A 55 -24.37 -3.87 19.29
C GLN A 55 -23.88 -2.40 19.36
N GLY A 56 -22.56 -2.16 19.29
CA GLY A 56 -22.01 -0.82 19.39
C GLY A 56 -22.16 -0.02 18.10
N LYS A 57 -22.21 1.31 18.22
CA LYS A 57 -22.26 2.20 17.06
C LYS A 57 -20.98 2.08 16.22
N LEU A 58 -21.14 1.71 14.95
CA LEU A 58 -20.03 1.54 14.00
C LEU A 58 -19.86 2.71 13.04
N LYS A 59 -20.86 3.58 12.90
CA LYS A 59 -20.86 4.66 11.92
C LYS A 59 -21.28 5.98 12.56
N ARG A 60 -20.58 7.06 12.23
CA ARG A 60 -20.93 8.41 12.66
C ARG A 60 -21.98 9.01 11.75
N GLN A 61 -22.86 9.82 12.33
CA GLN A 61 -23.76 10.65 11.56
C GLN A 61 -23.10 11.98 11.19
N LYS A 62 -23.58 12.63 10.13
CA LYS A 62 -23.08 13.92 9.69
C LYS A 62 -23.29 14.96 10.80
N GLY A 63 -22.22 15.64 11.20
CA GLY A 63 -22.26 16.64 12.28
C GLY A 63 -21.90 16.12 13.67
N GLU A 64 -21.79 14.80 13.88
CA GLU A 64 -21.42 14.27 15.19
C GLU A 64 -19.97 14.55 15.54
N ALA A 65 -19.73 15.21 16.68
CA ALA A 65 -18.40 15.51 17.17
C ALA A 65 -17.73 14.34 17.89
N GLU A 66 -18.51 13.40 18.42
CA GLU A 66 -18.00 12.29 19.22
C GLU A 66 -17.26 11.23 18.40
N ARG A 67 -16.38 10.49 19.08
CA ARG A 67 -15.63 9.38 18.49
C ARG A 67 -16.37 8.08 18.68
N LEU A 68 -16.25 7.22 17.68
CA LEU A 68 -16.67 5.85 17.79
C LEU A 68 -15.74 5.08 18.73
N ARG A 69 -16.32 4.27 19.61
CA ARG A 69 -15.59 3.33 20.44
C ARG A 69 -14.97 2.25 19.54
N LEU A 70 -13.70 1.92 19.79
CA LEU A 70 -13.00 0.91 19.01
C LEU A 70 -13.65 -0.48 19.20
N PRO A 71 -14.12 -1.13 18.11
CA PRO A 71 -14.73 -2.44 18.19
C PRO A 71 -13.68 -3.52 18.49
N PRO A 72 -14.11 -4.69 19.00
CA PRO A 72 -13.20 -5.72 19.51
C PRO A 72 -12.26 -6.31 18.44
N TRP A 73 -12.68 -6.43 17.18
CA TRP A 73 -11.84 -6.98 16.11
C TRP A 73 -10.69 -6.05 15.65
N LEU A 74 -10.69 -4.80 16.10
CA LEU A 74 -9.60 -3.83 15.85
C LEU A 74 -8.64 -3.68 17.03
N LYS A 75 -8.91 -4.35 18.15
CA LYS A 75 -8.02 -4.29 19.32
C LYS A 75 -6.80 -5.18 19.05
N THR A 76 -5.62 -4.63 19.31
CA THR A 76 -4.35 -5.36 19.28
C THR A 76 -3.75 -5.47 20.67
N THR A 77 -2.90 -6.46 20.87
CA THR A 77 -2.14 -6.64 22.11
C THR A 77 -0.98 -5.67 22.16
N ILE A 78 -0.58 -5.27 23.38
CA ILE A 78 0.58 -4.40 23.58
C ILE A 78 1.84 -5.19 23.22
N PRO A 79 2.76 -4.64 22.39
CA PRO A 79 4.00 -5.30 22.05
C PRO A 79 4.90 -5.50 23.28
N THR A 80 5.26 -6.75 23.57
CA THR A 80 6.21 -7.14 24.62
C THR A 80 7.09 -8.29 24.12
N GLY A 81 8.42 -8.21 24.31
CA GLY A 81 9.34 -9.31 23.98
C GLY A 81 10.77 -8.87 23.66
N SER A 82 11.74 -9.77 23.78
CA SER A 82 13.18 -9.49 23.56
C SER A 82 13.49 -9.15 22.10
N LYS A 83 12.96 -9.91 21.13
CA LYS A 83 13.14 -9.66 19.68
C LYS A 83 12.69 -8.25 19.26
N PHE A 84 11.60 -7.77 19.84
CA PHE A 84 11.11 -6.41 19.59
C PHE A 84 12.14 -5.37 20.06
N SER A 85 12.70 -5.55 21.27
CA SER A 85 13.71 -4.65 21.84
C SER A 85 15.02 -4.68 21.05
N GLU A 86 15.49 -5.86 20.64
CA GLU A 86 16.71 -6.04 19.84
C GLU A 86 16.60 -5.30 18.49
N LEU A 87 15.51 -5.52 17.75
CA LEU A 87 15.29 -4.86 16.47
C LEU A 87 15.20 -3.33 16.64
N LYS A 88 14.54 -2.88 17.72
CA LYS A 88 14.44 -1.46 18.05
C LYS A 88 15.80 -0.81 18.33
N GLU A 89 16.67 -1.50 19.07
CA GLU A 89 18.03 -1.01 19.35
C GLU A 89 18.88 -0.94 18.09
N GLN A 90 18.81 -1.95 17.23
CA GLN A 90 19.53 -1.96 15.94
C GLN A 90 19.10 -0.82 15.02
N LEU A 91 17.79 -0.60 14.88
CA LEU A 91 17.25 0.52 14.09
C LEU A 91 17.77 1.86 14.59
N ARG A 92 17.80 2.05 15.92
CA ARG A 92 18.34 3.27 16.54
C ARG A 92 19.84 3.45 16.34
N SER A 93 20.63 2.38 16.49
CA SER A 93 22.08 2.47 16.32
C SER A 93 22.48 2.84 14.89
N LEU A 94 21.67 2.43 13.91
CA LEU A 94 21.88 2.72 12.49
C LEU A 94 21.17 4.00 12.01
N LYS A 95 20.52 4.74 12.94
CA LYS A 95 19.75 5.96 12.66
C LYS A 95 18.65 5.77 11.60
N LEU A 96 18.06 4.58 11.55
CA LEU A 96 17.00 4.25 10.59
C LEU A 96 15.62 4.56 11.17
N SER A 97 14.76 5.16 10.33
CA SER A 97 13.37 5.39 10.67
C SER A 97 12.50 4.25 10.16
N THR A 98 11.38 3.98 10.85
CA THR A 98 10.39 3.00 10.39
C THR A 98 9.01 3.61 10.36
N VAL A 99 8.23 3.29 9.33
CA VAL A 99 6.81 3.70 9.30
C VAL A 99 6.03 3.00 10.43
N CYS A 100 6.52 1.86 10.91
CA CYS A 100 5.92 1.14 12.03
C CYS A 100 5.82 2.01 13.30
N GLU A 101 6.91 2.72 13.63
CA GLU A 101 6.95 3.65 14.77
C GLU A 101 6.29 4.99 14.42
N GLU A 102 6.68 5.62 13.31
CA GLU A 102 6.25 6.98 12.97
C GLU A 102 4.76 7.09 12.62
N ALA A 103 4.18 6.04 12.03
CA ALA A 103 2.74 5.95 11.76
C ALA A 103 1.94 5.30 12.90
N ARG A 104 2.57 4.97 14.03
CA ARG A 104 1.94 4.33 15.20
C ARG A 104 1.19 3.05 14.82
N CYS A 105 1.86 2.17 14.10
CA CYS A 105 1.23 0.98 13.53
C CYS A 105 0.71 0.03 14.64
N PRO A 106 -0.57 -0.37 14.62
CA PRO A 106 -1.12 -1.29 15.62
C PRO A 106 -0.52 -2.71 15.51
N ASN A 107 0.12 -3.03 14.39
CA ASN A 107 0.69 -4.35 14.10
C ASN A 107 2.19 -4.45 14.45
N ILE A 108 2.81 -3.39 15.00
CA ILE A 108 4.26 -3.34 15.22
C ILE A 108 4.79 -4.52 16.04
N GLY A 109 4.05 -4.93 17.09
CA GLY A 109 4.43 -6.07 17.92
C GLY A 109 4.46 -7.39 17.18
N GLU A 110 3.43 -7.65 16.37
CA GLU A 110 3.32 -8.87 15.58
C GLU A 110 4.40 -8.95 14.51
N CYS A 111 4.63 -7.85 13.77
CA CYS A 111 5.64 -7.80 12.73
C CYS A 111 7.05 -7.93 13.30
N TRP A 112 7.41 -7.16 14.34
CA TRP A 112 8.79 -7.11 14.85
C TRP A 112 9.17 -8.31 15.70
N SER A 113 8.21 -8.98 16.33
CA SER A 113 8.46 -10.22 17.08
C SER A 113 8.48 -11.46 16.16
N GLY A 114 8.12 -11.28 14.89
CA GLY A 114 8.04 -12.31 13.86
C GLY A 114 6.77 -13.17 13.89
N GLY A 115 5.86 -12.91 14.83
CA GLY A 115 4.63 -13.69 15.04
C GLY A 115 4.90 -15.19 15.21
N LYS A 116 3.92 -16.04 14.85
CA LYS A 116 4.03 -17.50 14.96
C LYS A 116 5.11 -18.11 14.03
N ASN A 117 5.46 -17.42 12.95
CA ASN A 117 6.38 -17.91 11.92
C ASN A 117 7.84 -17.51 12.19
N GLY A 118 8.12 -16.78 13.27
CA GLY A 118 9.47 -16.46 13.75
C GLY A 118 10.26 -15.41 12.97
N THR A 119 9.87 -15.08 11.73
CA THR A 119 10.53 -14.07 10.88
C THR A 119 10.02 -12.65 11.20
N SER A 120 10.85 -11.87 11.87
CA SER A 120 10.61 -10.44 12.12
C SER A 120 10.60 -9.66 10.82
N THR A 121 9.62 -8.77 10.62
CA THR A 121 9.56 -7.88 9.46
C THR A 121 9.39 -6.44 9.91
N ALA A 122 10.05 -5.52 9.21
CA ALA A 122 9.94 -4.09 9.43
C ALA A 122 9.91 -3.37 8.09
N THR A 123 9.15 -2.28 8.03
CA THR A 123 9.12 -1.41 6.86
C THR A 123 10.00 -0.20 7.14
N ILE A 124 11.10 -0.08 6.41
CA ILE A 124 12.06 1.01 6.58
C ILE A 124 11.52 2.25 5.88
N MET A 125 11.57 3.37 6.59
CA MET A 125 11.20 4.68 6.06
C MET A 125 12.47 5.48 5.81
N LEU A 126 12.79 5.66 4.53
CA LEU A 126 13.93 6.42 4.06
C LEU A 126 13.66 7.92 4.12
N MET A 127 14.74 8.69 4.09
CA MET A 127 14.78 10.14 4.05
C MET A 127 14.29 10.80 5.35
N GLY A 128 14.43 10.07 6.46
CA GLY A 128 14.08 10.52 7.81
C GLY A 128 12.60 10.36 8.17
N ASP A 129 12.20 11.09 9.22
CA ASP A 129 10.89 11.00 9.87
C ASP A 129 9.98 12.22 9.64
N THR A 130 10.41 13.14 8.77
CA THR A 130 9.80 14.46 8.59
C THR A 130 9.50 14.70 7.12
N CYS A 131 8.22 14.83 6.80
CA CYS A 131 7.67 14.93 5.45
C CYS A 131 7.40 16.39 5.04
N THR A 132 7.55 16.70 3.75
CA THR A 132 7.17 18.01 3.19
C THR A 132 5.66 18.17 2.94
N ARG A 133 4.89 17.10 3.18
CA ARG A 133 3.45 17.01 2.92
C ARG A 133 2.66 16.72 4.19
N GLY A 134 1.43 17.23 4.24
CA GLY A 134 0.53 17.15 5.39
C GLY A 134 -0.75 16.38 5.08
N CYS A 135 -0.66 15.07 4.86
CA CYS A 135 -1.85 14.24 4.68
C CYS A 135 -2.65 14.15 5.99
N MET A 136 -3.96 14.34 5.94
CA MET A 136 -4.83 14.45 7.12
C MET A 136 -5.02 13.13 7.89
N PHE A 137 -4.60 12.01 7.30
CA PHE A 137 -4.62 10.68 7.91
C PHE A 137 -3.27 10.28 8.53
N CYS A 138 -2.16 10.92 8.17
CA CYS A 138 -0.80 10.46 8.45
C CYS A 138 -0.18 11.18 9.65
N SER A 139 0.45 10.44 10.57
CA SER A 139 1.08 11.00 11.78
C SER A 139 2.57 11.32 11.68
N VAL A 140 3.19 11.07 10.53
CA VAL A 140 4.58 11.44 10.26
C VAL A 140 4.73 12.96 10.45
N LYS A 141 5.87 13.39 11.01
CA LYS A 141 6.11 14.81 11.28
C LYS A 141 6.14 15.59 9.97
N THR A 142 5.82 16.87 10.02
CA THR A 142 5.82 17.72 8.83
C THR A 142 6.72 18.94 9.00
N SER A 143 7.49 19.26 7.95
CA SER A 143 8.29 20.48 7.85
C SER A 143 8.46 20.85 6.39
N ARG A 144 8.44 22.16 6.10
CA ARG A 144 8.78 22.66 4.76
C ARG A 144 10.28 22.54 4.44
N ALA A 145 11.11 22.44 5.48
CA ALA A 145 12.55 22.28 5.41
C ALA A 145 12.94 21.14 6.36
N PRO A 146 12.75 19.87 5.95
CA PRO A 146 13.26 18.73 6.72
C PRO A 146 14.79 18.74 6.74
N PRO A 147 15.42 17.95 7.64
CA PRO A 147 16.88 17.79 7.63
C PRO A 147 17.42 17.31 6.27
N PRO A 148 18.69 17.62 5.95
CA PRO A 148 19.34 17.10 4.75
C PRO A 148 19.38 15.57 4.78
N LEU A 149 19.41 14.95 3.60
CA LEU A 149 19.57 13.51 3.48
C LEU A 149 20.91 13.07 4.10
N ASP A 150 20.89 11.96 4.83
CA ASP A 150 22.11 11.29 5.28
C ASP A 150 22.70 10.51 4.10
N ALA A 151 23.88 10.91 3.62
CA ALA A 151 24.56 10.24 2.52
C ALA A 151 24.89 8.76 2.81
N HIS A 152 24.93 8.35 4.08
CA HIS A 152 25.18 6.98 4.49
C HIS A 152 23.91 6.13 4.66
N GLU A 153 22.70 6.73 4.63
CA GLU A 153 21.42 6.01 4.79
C GLU A 153 21.29 4.79 3.84
N PRO A 154 21.64 4.86 2.53
CA PRO A 154 21.52 3.71 1.63
C PRO A 154 22.38 2.51 2.08
N ARG A 155 23.64 2.78 2.46
CA ARG A 155 24.58 1.74 2.89
C ARG A 155 24.21 1.17 4.25
N ASN A 156 23.82 2.03 5.20
CA ASN A 156 23.40 1.61 6.53
C ASN A 156 22.12 0.77 6.47
N THR A 157 21.17 1.16 5.61
CA THR A 157 19.94 0.40 5.37
C THR A 157 20.24 -0.98 4.80
N ALA A 158 21.09 -1.06 3.77
CA ALA A 158 21.49 -2.33 3.18
C ALA A 158 22.22 -3.24 4.19
N HIS A 159 23.09 -2.66 5.02
CA HIS A 159 23.78 -3.39 6.09
C HIS A 159 22.79 -3.97 7.12
N ALA A 160 21.82 -3.16 7.57
CA ALA A 160 20.79 -3.59 8.52
C ALA A 160 19.97 -4.77 7.98
N ILE A 161 19.47 -4.63 6.74
CA ILE A 161 18.63 -5.63 6.09
C ILE A 161 19.39 -6.95 5.89
N ASN A 162 20.67 -6.88 5.53
CA ASN A 162 21.51 -8.06 5.36
C ASN A 162 21.72 -8.79 6.71
N GLN A 163 21.90 -8.06 7.81
CA GLN A 163 22.02 -8.66 9.15
C GLN A 163 20.74 -9.34 9.63
N TRP A 164 19.57 -8.84 9.21
CA TRP A 164 18.27 -9.43 9.59
C TRP A 164 17.96 -10.73 8.85
N GLY A 165 18.68 -11.06 7.77
CA GLY A 165 18.46 -12.28 7.01
C GLY A 165 17.07 -12.39 6.39
N LEU A 166 16.46 -11.25 6.02
CA LEU A 166 15.10 -11.23 5.47
C LEU A 166 15.08 -11.69 4.01
N GLY A 167 14.05 -12.46 3.66
CA GLY A 167 13.77 -12.83 2.27
C GLY A 167 12.96 -11.78 1.51
N TYR A 168 12.32 -10.85 2.22
CA TYR A 168 11.49 -9.79 1.67
C TYR A 168 11.61 -8.54 2.55
N ILE A 169 11.74 -7.37 1.93
CA ILE A 169 11.75 -6.08 2.64
C ILE A 169 10.86 -5.07 1.94
N VAL A 170 10.12 -4.29 2.73
CA VAL A 170 9.40 -3.12 2.25
C VAL A 170 10.19 -1.86 2.61
N LEU A 171 10.46 -1.05 1.60
CA LEU A 171 10.97 0.30 1.73
C LEU A 171 9.86 1.29 1.45
N THR A 172 9.80 2.36 2.23
CA THR A 172 8.97 3.53 1.96
C THR A 172 9.79 4.78 2.20
N SER A 173 9.26 5.95 1.90
CA SER A 173 9.88 7.21 2.30
C SER A 173 8.84 8.25 2.66
N VAL A 174 9.31 9.34 3.27
CA VAL A 174 8.56 10.59 3.30
C VAL A 174 8.57 11.28 1.93
N ASP A 175 7.67 12.23 1.70
CA ASP A 175 7.78 13.14 0.57
C ASP A 175 8.88 14.18 0.83
N ARG A 176 9.72 14.41 -0.19
CA ARG A 176 10.84 15.37 -0.19
C ARG A 176 10.71 16.39 -1.32
N ASP A 177 9.63 17.17 -1.30
CA ASP A 177 9.39 18.21 -2.30
C ASP A 177 10.46 19.33 -2.28
N ASP A 178 11.30 19.37 -1.25
CA ASP A 178 12.47 20.24 -1.13
C ASP A 178 13.64 19.81 -2.04
N LEU A 179 13.64 18.56 -2.53
CA LEU A 179 14.66 18.02 -3.43
C LEU A 179 14.21 18.11 -4.90
N PRO A 180 15.13 18.38 -5.85
CA PRO A 180 14.80 18.47 -7.27
C PRO A 180 14.13 17.20 -7.83
N ASP A 181 14.62 16.03 -7.44
CA ASP A 181 14.16 14.71 -7.89
C ASP A 181 13.18 14.03 -6.92
N GLY A 182 12.70 14.78 -5.92
CA GLY A 182 11.83 14.26 -4.87
C GLY A 182 12.44 13.15 -4.02
N GLY A 183 13.77 12.94 -4.08
CA GLY A 183 14.48 11.86 -3.40
C GLY A 183 14.51 10.52 -4.14
N SER A 184 14.05 10.47 -5.40
CA SER A 184 14.01 9.22 -6.19
C SER A 184 15.39 8.59 -6.38
N SER A 185 16.45 9.38 -6.57
CA SER A 185 17.82 8.87 -6.70
C SER A 185 18.31 8.21 -5.41
N HIS A 186 17.99 8.81 -4.26
CA HIS A 186 18.38 8.29 -2.94
C HIS A 186 17.69 6.95 -2.63
N PHE A 187 16.40 6.87 -2.94
CA PHE A 187 15.62 5.65 -2.81
C PHE A 187 16.18 4.54 -3.72
N ALA A 188 16.40 4.85 -5.01
CA ALA A 188 16.95 3.90 -5.97
C ALA A 188 18.34 3.40 -5.55
N GLU A 189 19.21 4.27 -5.03
CA GLU A 189 20.52 3.86 -4.54
C GLU A 189 20.41 2.89 -3.36
N THR A 190 19.45 3.11 -2.45
CA THR A 190 19.20 2.19 -1.34
C THR A 190 18.81 0.80 -1.83
N VAL A 191 17.96 0.70 -2.86
CA VAL A 191 17.60 -0.59 -3.47
C VAL A 191 18.83 -1.26 -4.09
N ARG A 192 19.66 -0.50 -4.82
CA ARG A 192 20.88 -1.04 -5.44
C ARG A 192 21.89 -1.54 -4.41
N GLU A 193 22.08 -0.82 -3.31
CA GLU A 193 22.94 -1.22 -2.20
C GLU A 193 22.46 -2.54 -1.58
N ILE A 194 21.14 -2.68 -1.33
CA ILE A 194 20.55 -3.93 -0.82
C ILE A 194 20.81 -5.08 -1.79
N LYS A 195 20.50 -4.90 -3.08
CA LYS A 195 20.67 -5.94 -4.11
C LYS A 195 22.14 -6.32 -4.33
N ARG A 196 23.07 -5.41 -4.06
CA ARG A 196 24.51 -5.71 -4.13
C ARG A 196 24.97 -6.64 -3.02
N GLN A 197 24.42 -6.49 -1.81
CA GLN A 197 24.74 -7.35 -0.66
C GLN A 197 23.99 -8.68 -0.73
N ASN A 198 22.74 -8.67 -1.20
CA ASN A 198 21.92 -9.87 -1.37
C ASN A 198 21.04 -9.75 -2.62
N LYS A 199 21.33 -10.54 -3.66
CA LYS A 199 20.54 -10.53 -4.91
C LYS A 199 19.22 -11.28 -4.80
N GLU A 200 19.08 -12.16 -3.81
CA GLU A 200 17.92 -13.03 -3.64
C GLU A 200 16.80 -12.40 -2.83
N ILE A 201 17.10 -11.40 -2.00
CA ILE A 201 16.08 -10.64 -1.26
C ILE A 201 15.13 -9.96 -2.23
N LEU A 202 13.83 -10.03 -1.91
CA LEU A 202 12.80 -9.31 -2.64
C LEU A 202 12.57 -7.92 -2.02
N VAL A 203 12.45 -6.90 -2.86
CA VAL A 203 12.33 -5.50 -2.43
C VAL A 203 11.04 -4.90 -2.97
N GLU A 204 10.14 -4.52 -2.07
CA GLU A 204 8.95 -3.72 -2.36
C GLU A 204 9.21 -2.25 -2.04
N CYS A 205 8.98 -1.38 -3.02
CA CYS A 205 9.15 0.06 -2.85
C CYS A 205 7.78 0.73 -2.83
N LEU A 206 7.32 1.14 -1.64
CA LEU A 206 6.17 2.03 -1.47
C LEU A 206 6.64 3.48 -1.63
N VAL A 207 6.42 4.04 -2.80
CA VAL A 207 7.02 5.32 -3.18
C VAL A 207 6.04 6.51 -3.10
N PRO A 208 6.56 7.73 -2.91
CA PRO A 208 5.85 8.98 -3.20
C PRO A 208 5.33 9.06 -4.64
N ASP A 209 4.51 10.06 -4.93
CA ASP A 209 4.04 10.30 -6.30
C ASP A 209 5.07 11.03 -7.18
N PHE A 210 6.15 11.55 -6.60
CA PHE A 210 7.15 12.40 -7.25
C PHE A 210 6.56 13.56 -8.07
N ARG A 211 5.36 14.05 -7.70
CA ARG A 211 4.57 15.04 -8.44
C ARG A 211 4.27 14.61 -9.89
N GLY A 212 4.21 13.30 -10.14
CA GLY A 212 4.03 12.73 -11.47
C GLY A 212 5.25 12.85 -12.38
N ASN A 213 6.45 13.17 -11.85
CA ASN A 213 7.67 13.26 -12.65
C ASN A 213 8.05 11.88 -13.21
N ARG A 214 8.04 11.76 -14.54
CA ARG A 214 8.32 10.51 -15.25
C ARG A 214 9.74 9.99 -15.02
N GLU A 215 10.75 10.86 -15.02
CA GLU A 215 12.15 10.48 -14.82
C GLU A 215 12.39 9.92 -13.40
N CYS A 216 11.71 10.47 -12.40
CA CYS A 216 11.75 9.96 -11.04
C CYS A 216 11.12 8.56 -10.96
N ILE A 217 9.95 8.37 -11.61
CA ILE A 217 9.27 7.07 -11.67
C ILE A 217 10.15 6.06 -12.41
N GLU A 218 10.80 6.46 -13.51
CA GLU A 218 11.72 5.62 -14.28
C GLU A 218 12.95 5.20 -13.48
N THR A 219 13.54 6.16 -12.74
CA THR A 219 14.66 5.90 -11.84
C THR A 219 14.33 4.82 -10.82
N ILE A 220 13.13 4.87 -10.23
CA ILE A 220 12.66 3.83 -9.33
C ILE A 220 12.40 2.54 -10.12
N ALA A 221 11.54 2.55 -11.14
CA ALA A 221 11.13 1.35 -11.87
C ALA A 221 12.32 0.51 -12.41
N ASN A 222 13.47 1.15 -12.66
CA ASN A 222 14.68 0.51 -13.15
C ASN A 222 15.77 0.26 -12.07
N CYS A 223 15.50 0.52 -10.79
CA CYS A 223 16.51 0.35 -9.72
C CYS A 223 16.71 -1.10 -9.25
N GLY A 224 15.97 -2.05 -9.81
CA GLY A 224 16.07 -3.48 -9.50
C GLY A 224 15.13 -3.95 -8.38
N LEU A 225 14.12 -3.17 -8.02
CA LEU A 225 13.04 -3.60 -7.13
C LEU A 225 12.18 -4.72 -7.76
N ASP A 226 11.40 -5.41 -6.93
CA ASP A 226 10.51 -6.48 -7.37
C ASP A 226 9.04 -6.05 -7.38
N VAL A 227 8.65 -5.11 -6.50
CA VAL A 227 7.27 -4.60 -6.39
C VAL A 227 7.23 -3.09 -6.28
N PHE A 228 6.59 -2.43 -7.26
CA PHE A 228 6.36 -0.99 -7.26
C PHE A 228 5.02 -0.68 -6.60
N ALA A 229 5.03 -0.08 -5.43
CA ALA A 229 3.81 0.28 -4.71
C ALA A 229 3.61 1.80 -4.67
N HIS A 230 2.40 2.26 -4.97
CA HIS A 230 1.98 3.63 -4.71
C HIS A 230 0.50 3.65 -4.33
N ASN A 231 0.18 4.21 -3.17
CA ASN A 231 -1.15 4.11 -2.61
C ASN A 231 -2.07 5.23 -3.10
N VAL A 232 -3.28 4.84 -3.51
CA VAL A 232 -4.37 5.80 -3.76
C VAL A 232 -4.98 6.33 -2.46
N GLU A 233 -4.90 5.54 -1.39
CA GLU A 233 -5.34 5.80 -0.01
C GLU A 233 -6.85 5.93 0.19
N THR A 234 -7.56 6.62 -0.70
CA THR A 234 -9.00 6.82 -0.63
C THR A 234 -9.60 7.03 -2.03
N VAL A 235 -10.91 7.19 -2.08
CA VAL A 235 -11.66 7.41 -3.33
C VAL A 235 -11.46 8.82 -3.88
N GLU A 236 -11.73 9.04 -5.17
CA GLU A 236 -11.49 10.33 -5.86
C GLU A 236 -12.13 11.50 -5.12
N ARG A 237 -13.40 11.37 -4.72
CA ARG A 237 -14.16 12.41 -4.00
C ARG A 237 -13.51 12.84 -2.68
N LEU A 238 -12.89 11.91 -1.96
CA LEU A 238 -12.30 12.17 -0.64
C LEU A 238 -10.84 12.61 -0.71
N THR A 239 -10.16 12.37 -1.83
CA THR A 239 -8.74 12.68 -2.01
C THR A 239 -8.37 14.10 -1.56
N PRO A 240 -9.08 15.19 -1.95
CA PRO A 240 -8.72 16.55 -1.54
C PRO A 240 -8.84 16.83 -0.03
N PHE A 241 -9.58 16.00 0.71
CA PHE A 241 -9.82 16.16 2.15
C PHE A 241 -8.96 15.22 3.00
N VAL A 242 -8.48 14.14 2.40
CA VAL A 242 -7.70 13.09 3.07
C VAL A 242 -6.21 13.26 2.84
N ARG A 243 -5.81 13.58 1.60
CA ARG A 243 -4.41 13.65 1.18
C ARG A 243 -3.96 15.10 1.08
N ASP A 244 -2.66 15.32 1.06
CA ASP A 244 -2.08 16.63 0.76
C ASP A 244 -2.60 17.12 -0.61
N PRO A 245 -2.89 18.42 -0.80
CA PRO A 245 -3.42 18.96 -2.06
C PRO A 245 -2.55 18.66 -3.29
N ARG A 246 -1.25 18.40 -3.10
CA ARG A 246 -0.32 18.00 -4.16
C ARG A 246 -0.46 16.54 -4.60
N ALA A 247 -1.14 15.70 -3.81
CA ALA A 247 -1.33 14.27 -4.04
C ALA A 247 -2.69 13.97 -4.67
N GLY A 248 -2.80 14.22 -5.98
CA GLY A 248 -4.04 14.05 -6.73
C GLY A 248 -4.40 12.60 -7.07
N TYR A 249 -5.69 12.29 -7.15
CA TYR A 249 -6.20 10.95 -7.50
C TYR A 249 -5.77 10.54 -8.92
N LYS A 250 -5.99 11.39 -9.92
CA LYS A 250 -5.57 11.13 -11.31
C LYS A 250 -4.05 11.04 -11.46
N GLN A 251 -3.31 11.86 -10.70
CA GLN A 251 -1.85 11.77 -10.64
C GLN A 251 -1.40 10.41 -10.11
N THR A 252 -2.02 9.92 -9.04
CA THR A 252 -1.76 8.57 -8.49
C THR A 252 -1.95 7.49 -9.55
N MET A 253 -3.07 7.54 -10.28
CA MET A 253 -3.32 6.57 -11.37
C MET A 253 -2.27 6.67 -12.46
N LYS A 254 -1.85 7.89 -12.83
CA LYS A 254 -0.81 8.08 -13.85
C LYS A 254 0.55 7.57 -13.38
N VAL A 255 0.91 7.74 -12.11
CA VAL A 255 2.16 7.21 -11.52
C VAL A 255 2.20 5.69 -11.67
N LEU A 256 1.14 5.00 -11.25
CA LEU A 256 1.03 3.54 -11.33
C LEU A 256 1.06 3.04 -12.78
N GLN A 257 0.33 3.73 -13.68
CA GLN A 257 0.34 3.43 -15.11
C GLN A 257 1.74 3.61 -15.71
N THR A 258 2.43 4.71 -15.35
CA THR A 258 3.76 5.04 -15.88
C THR A 258 4.79 4.01 -15.44
N ALA A 259 4.74 3.52 -14.20
CA ALA A 259 5.60 2.44 -13.74
C ALA A 259 5.43 1.17 -14.59
N LYS A 260 4.18 0.81 -14.95
CA LYS A 260 3.89 -0.31 -15.87
C LYS A 260 4.30 -0.06 -17.31
N GLU A 261 4.16 1.17 -17.81
CA GLU A 261 4.61 1.54 -19.15
C GLU A 261 6.14 1.40 -19.28
N ILE A 262 6.88 1.79 -18.24
CA ILE A 262 8.36 1.75 -18.22
C ILE A 262 8.85 0.31 -18.07
N ASN A 263 8.26 -0.45 -17.13
CA ASN A 263 8.64 -1.83 -16.89
C ASN A 263 7.37 -2.70 -16.71
N PRO A 264 6.88 -3.31 -17.80
CA PRO A 264 5.66 -4.12 -17.80
C PRO A 264 5.71 -5.34 -16.86
N ASP A 265 6.92 -5.82 -16.56
CA ASP A 265 7.14 -7.01 -15.75
C ASP A 265 7.09 -6.72 -14.24
N LEU A 266 7.25 -5.47 -13.80
CA LEU A 266 7.12 -5.09 -12.39
C LEU A 266 5.76 -5.45 -11.85
N ILE A 267 5.71 -6.01 -10.65
CA ILE A 267 4.44 -6.12 -9.93
C ILE A 267 4.07 -4.74 -9.41
N THR A 268 2.89 -4.25 -9.73
CA THR A 268 2.38 -2.99 -9.18
C THR A 268 1.37 -3.22 -8.06
N LYS A 269 1.41 -2.36 -7.04
CA LYS A 269 0.55 -2.50 -5.86
C LYS A 269 -0.01 -1.16 -5.40
N SER A 270 -1.23 -1.18 -4.88
CA SER A 270 -1.84 -0.02 -4.22
C SER A 270 -2.64 -0.41 -2.98
N SER A 271 -3.11 0.60 -2.26
CA SER A 271 -3.86 0.45 -1.01
C SER A 271 -5.01 1.44 -0.92
N ILE A 272 -6.11 1.00 -0.32
CA ILE A 272 -7.28 1.82 0.02
C ILE A 272 -7.54 1.67 1.52
N MET A 273 -7.63 2.80 2.23
CA MET A 273 -8.11 2.83 3.61
C MET A 273 -9.62 3.02 3.61
N LEU A 274 -10.32 2.15 4.34
CA LEU A 274 -11.77 2.21 4.52
C LEU A 274 -12.13 2.85 5.86
N GLY A 275 -13.31 3.45 5.94
CA GLY A 275 -13.84 4.12 7.12
C GLY A 275 -13.61 5.63 7.14
N LEU A 276 -13.33 6.27 6.00
CA LEU A 276 -13.16 7.72 5.86
C LEU A 276 -14.44 8.42 5.37
N GLY A 277 -15.46 7.66 4.98
CA GLY A 277 -16.76 8.15 4.53
C GLY A 277 -17.01 7.96 3.04
N GLU A 278 -16.22 7.10 2.41
CA GLU A 278 -16.46 6.54 1.08
C GLU A 278 -17.72 5.67 1.06
N THR A 279 -18.35 5.54 -0.12
CA THR A 279 -19.44 4.58 -0.37
C THR A 279 -18.91 3.35 -1.09
N ASP A 280 -19.71 2.29 -1.13
CA ASP A 280 -19.30 1.03 -1.77
C ASP A 280 -19.12 1.22 -3.28
N GLU A 281 -19.97 2.02 -3.92
CA GLU A 281 -19.83 2.36 -5.35
C GLU A 281 -18.53 3.13 -5.62
N GLN A 282 -18.12 4.00 -4.70
CA GLN A 282 -16.87 4.75 -4.81
C GLN A 282 -15.65 3.84 -4.64
N ILE A 283 -15.70 2.89 -3.70
CA ILE A 283 -14.63 1.89 -3.52
C ILE A 283 -14.53 1.02 -4.77
N GLU A 284 -15.65 0.50 -5.28
CA GLU A 284 -15.66 -0.35 -6.47
C GLU A 284 -15.14 0.42 -7.70
N GLN A 285 -15.53 1.68 -7.87
CA GLN A 285 -14.98 2.52 -8.95
C GLN A 285 -13.47 2.68 -8.81
N THR A 286 -12.97 2.96 -7.60
CA THR A 286 -11.52 3.08 -7.38
C THR A 286 -10.78 1.77 -7.65
N MET A 287 -11.35 0.62 -7.29
CA MET A 287 -10.76 -0.68 -7.64
C MET A 287 -10.72 -0.90 -9.16
N LYS A 288 -11.77 -0.51 -9.90
CA LYS A 288 -11.78 -0.55 -11.37
C LYS A 288 -10.74 0.39 -11.97
N ASP A 289 -10.59 1.59 -11.44
CA ASP A 289 -9.59 2.56 -11.90
C ASP A 289 -8.16 2.04 -11.70
N LEU A 290 -7.88 1.43 -10.55
CA LEU A 290 -6.59 0.77 -10.27
C LEU A 290 -6.33 -0.36 -11.28
N ARG A 291 -7.33 -1.20 -11.59
CA ARG A 291 -7.19 -2.23 -12.63
C ARG A 291 -6.92 -1.63 -14.01
N ASN A 292 -7.64 -0.57 -14.37
CA ASN A 292 -7.44 0.13 -15.64
C ASN A 292 -6.05 0.78 -15.74
N ALA A 293 -5.47 1.21 -14.61
CA ALA A 293 -4.08 1.68 -14.52
C ALA A 293 -3.04 0.54 -14.52
N GLY A 294 -3.47 -0.73 -14.60
CA GLY A 294 -2.58 -1.89 -14.64
C GLY A 294 -2.04 -2.33 -13.28
N VAL A 295 -2.71 -1.98 -12.17
CA VAL A 295 -2.28 -2.34 -10.81
C VAL A 295 -2.52 -3.81 -10.51
N ASP A 296 -1.47 -4.60 -10.29
CA ASP A 296 -1.59 -6.05 -10.09
C ASP A 296 -2.19 -6.46 -8.74
N CYS A 297 -1.80 -5.79 -7.66
CA CYS A 297 -2.17 -6.16 -6.29
C CYS A 297 -2.86 -4.98 -5.58
N VAL A 298 -3.88 -5.26 -4.78
CA VAL A 298 -4.55 -4.23 -3.97
C VAL A 298 -4.71 -4.68 -2.53
N THR A 299 -4.59 -3.72 -1.61
CA THR A 299 -4.85 -3.92 -0.19
C THR A 299 -5.97 -3.01 0.28
N LEU A 300 -6.86 -3.53 1.12
CA LEU A 300 -7.94 -2.77 1.76
C LEU A 300 -7.86 -2.95 3.28
N GLY A 301 -7.68 -1.84 3.99
CA GLY A 301 -7.49 -1.84 5.44
C GLY A 301 -8.35 -0.80 6.15
N GLN A 302 -8.63 -1.00 7.44
CA GLN A 302 -9.34 0.01 8.23
C GLN A 302 -8.45 1.23 8.46
N TYR A 303 -8.97 2.42 8.17
CA TYR A 303 -8.40 3.68 8.65
C TYR A 303 -8.46 3.72 10.19
N MET A 304 -7.29 3.89 10.80
CA MET A 304 -7.13 4.05 12.24
C MET A 304 -6.65 5.46 12.52
N GLN A 305 -7.43 6.23 13.28
CA GLN A 305 -7.07 7.60 13.64
C GLN A 305 -5.79 7.60 14.51
N PRO A 306 -4.66 8.18 14.06
CA PRO A 306 -3.41 8.10 14.82
C PRO A 306 -3.40 8.96 16.09
N THR A 307 -3.95 10.16 16.00
CA THR A 307 -4.04 11.10 17.12
C THR A 307 -5.32 11.92 17.05
N LYS A 308 -5.59 12.69 18.12
CA LYS A 308 -6.80 13.50 18.19
C LYS A 308 -6.93 14.59 17.13
N LYS A 309 -5.83 14.97 16.47
CA LYS A 309 -5.77 16.04 15.47
C LYS A 309 -6.06 15.56 14.04
N HIS A 310 -6.00 14.25 13.79
CA HIS A 310 -6.21 13.67 12.47
C HIS A 310 -7.70 13.43 12.20
N LEU A 311 -8.03 13.05 10.97
CA LEU A 311 -9.40 12.71 10.58
C LEU A 311 -10.03 11.72 11.57
N LYS A 312 -11.29 11.96 11.87
CA LYS A 312 -12.08 11.05 12.70
C LYS A 312 -12.51 9.89 11.81
N VAL A 313 -12.40 8.66 12.33
CA VAL A 313 -12.99 7.48 11.69
C VAL A 313 -14.49 7.73 11.49
N PHE A 314 -14.96 7.62 10.25
CA PHE A 314 -16.37 7.77 9.90
C PHE A 314 -17.14 6.47 10.14
N GLU A 315 -16.52 5.34 9.77
CA GLU A 315 -17.10 4.00 9.91
C GLU A 315 -16.02 2.99 10.32
N TYR A 316 -16.33 2.13 11.28
CA TYR A 316 -15.56 0.91 11.52
C TYR A 316 -16.17 -0.22 10.69
N VAL A 317 -15.47 -0.58 9.63
CA VAL A 317 -15.91 -1.58 8.66
C VAL A 317 -15.85 -2.97 9.30
N THR A 318 -16.89 -3.77 9.05
CA THR A 318 -17.00 -5.13 9.61
C THR A 318 -16.10 -6.12 8.88
N PRO A 319 -15.65 -7.20 9.53
CA PRO A 319 -14.89 -8.26 8.88
C PRO A 319 -15.57 -8.85 7.63
N ALA A 320 -16.89 -9.05 7.66
CA ALA A 320 -17.65 -9.52 6.49
C ALA A 320 -17.57 -8.56 5.30
N LYS A 321 -17.60 -7.24 5.54
CA LYS A 321 -17.46 -6.25 4.47
C LYS A 321 -16.05 -6.25 3.87
N PHE A 322 -15.01 -6.45 4.68
CA PHE A 322 -13.67 -6.70 4.14
C PHE A 322 -13.61 -7.98 3.31
N LYS A 323 -14.24 -9.07 3.76
CA LYS A 323 -14.31 -10.33 2.98
C LYS A 323 -15.00 -10.14 1.64
N HIS A 324 -16.08 -9.35 1.60
CA HIS A 324 -16.72 -8.96 0.34
C HIS A 324 -15.74 -8.27 -0.62
N TRP A 325 -14.95 -7.30 -0.14
CA TRP A 325 -13.96 -6.62 -0.98
C TRP A 325 -12.83 -7.52 -1.46
N GLU A 326 -12.43 -8.53 -0.65
CA GLU A 326 -11.47 -9.54 -1.08
C GLU A 326 -11.99 -10.30 -2.31
N ILE A 327 -13.21 -10.82 -2.22
CA ILE A 327 -13.87 -11.55 -3.31
C ILE A 327 -14.00 -10.64 -4.53
N ARG A 328 -14.47 -9.41 -4.34
CA ARG A 328 -14.67 -8.46 -5.44
C ARG A 328 -13.36 -8.10 -6.14
N GLY A 329 -12.26 -7.91 -5.41
CA GLY A 329 -10.95 -7.66 -6.01
C GLY A 329 -10.46 -8.84 -6.86
N ASN A 330 -10.67 -10.06 -6.38
CA ASN A 330 -10.33 -11.26 -7.14
C ASN A 330 -11.17 -11.38 -8.42
N GLU A 331 -12.47 -11.05 -8.38
CA GLU A 331 -13.34 -11.00 -9.57
C GLU A 331 -12.94 -9.91 -10.58
N LEU A 332 -12.48 -8.75 -10.10
CA LEU A 332 -11.93 -7.67 -10.94
C LEU A 332 -10.56 -8.03 -11.54
N GLY A 333 -9.99 -9.17 -11.15
CA GLY A 333 -8.82 -9.75 -11.77
C GLY A 333 -7.49 -9.20 -11.25
N PHE A 334 -7.45 -8.62 -10.05
CA PHE A 334 -6.18 -8.43 -9.33
C PHE A 334 -5.49 -9.80 -9.17
N LEU A 335 -4.16 -9.82 -9.23
CA LEU A 335 -3.38 -11.02 -8.91
C LEU A 335 -3.55 -11.38 -7.43
N TYR A 336 -3.65 -10.36 -6.58
CA TYR A 336 -3.82 -10.50 -5.16
C TYR A 336 -4.65 -9.37 -4.59
N THR A 337 -5.63 -9.74 -3.76
CA THR A 337 -6.42 -8.80 -2.97
C THR A 337 -6.27 -9.17 -1.50
N ALA A 338 -5.62 -8.32 -0.71
CA ALA A 338 -5.64 -8.47 0.76
C ALA A 338 -6.67 -7.52 1.33
N SER A 339 -7.67 -8.02 2.05
CA SER A 339 -8.72 -7.16 2.60
C SER A 339 -9.06 -7.59 4.01
N GLY A 340 -8.86 -6.69 4.97
CA GLY A 340 -9.12 -7.00 6.38
C GLY A 340 -8.92 -5.81 7.31
N PRO A 341 -9.51 -5.83 8.51
CA PRO A 341 -9.48 -4.68 9.42
C PRO A 341 -8.06 -4.19 9.74
N LEU A 342 -7.12 -5.10 9.97
CA LEU A 342 -5.73 -4.77 10.32
C LEU A 342 -4.77 -4.83 9.13
N VAL A 343 -5.27 -5.05 7.91
CA VAL A 343 -4.43 -5.04 6.70
C VAL A 343 -3.80 -3.66 6.54
N ARG A 344 -2.54 -3.66 6.13
CA ARG A 344 -1.73 -2.50 5.77
C ARG A 344 -1.07 -2.78 4.42
N SER A 345 -0.64 -1.73 3.72
CA SER A 345 0.12 -1.87 2.47
C SER A 345 1.31 -2.81 2.64
N SER A 346 2.02 -2.73 3.77
CA SER A 346 3.16 -3.58 4.12
C SER A 346 2.82 -4.78 5.03
N TYR A 347 1.56 -5.23 5.07
CA TYR A 347 1.20 -6.38 5.92
C TYR A 347 1.65 -7.72 5.30
N ARG A 348 2.19 -8.59 6.16
CA ARG A 348 2.91 -9.84 5.85
C ARG A 348 2.24 -10.77 4.85
N ALA A 349 0.90 -10.85 4.85
CA ALA A 349 0.17 -11.72 3.94
C ALA A 349 0.47 -11.41 2.46
N GLY A 350 0.69 -10.13 2.12
CA GLY A 350 1.12 -9.74 0.78
C GLY A 350 2.55 -10.17 0.44
N GLU A 351 3.44 -10.19 1.42
CA GLU A 351 4.86 -10.52 1.21
C GLU A 351 5.04 -11.99 0.82
N PHE A 352 4.37 -12.92 1.51
CA PHE A 352 4.43 -14.35 1.20
C PHE A 352 3.84 -14.66 -0.17
N PHE A 353 2.68 -14.08 -0.49
CA PHE A 353 2.03 -14.26 -1.78
C PHE A 353 2.91 -13.76 -2.92
N ILE A 354 3.38 -12.52 -2.81
CA ILE A 354 4.20 -11.89 -3.86
C ILE A 354 5.54 -12.62 -3.98
N SER A 355 6.11 -13.09 -2.86
CA SER A 355 7.31 -13.92 -2.88
C SER A 355 7.13 -15.21 -3.67
N SER A 356 6.01 -15.92 -3.48
CA SER A 356 5.70 -17.12 -4.25
C SER A 356 5.57 -16.80 -5.73
N LEU A 357 4.84 -15.73 -6.08
CA LEU A 357 4.62 -15.33 -7.46
C LEU A 357 5.91 -14.94 -8.18
N LEU A 358 6.82 -14.25 -7.50
CA LEU A 358 8.12 -13.83 -8.05
C LEU A 358 9.08 -15.01 -8.20
N ARG A 359 9.12 -15.94 -7.24
CA ARG A 359 9.93 -17.16 -7.33
C ARG A 359 9.48 -18.04 -8.50
N ASP A 360 8.18 -18.20 -8.69
CA ASP A 360 7.62 -18.93 -9.83
C ASP A 360 7.95 -18.28 -11.18
N ARG A 361 7.99 -16.95 -11.25
CA ARG A 361 8.44 -16.24 -12.46
C ARG A 361 9.91 -16.50 -12.74
N LYS A 362 10.79 -16.40 -11.74
CA LYS A 362 12.23 -16.68 -11.89
C LYS A 362 12.48 -18.12 -12.36
N ALA A 363 11.78 -19.09 -11.77
CA ALA A 363 11.92 -20.52 -12.11
C ALA A 363 11.47 -20.88 -13.54
N LYS A 364 10.63 -20.04 -14.17
CA LYS A 364 10.16 -20.24 -15.56
C LYS A 364 10.96 -19.47 -16.61
N SER A 365 11.81 -18.55 -16.17
CA SER A 365 12.69 -17.75 -17.04
C SER A 365 14.11 -18.32 -17.14
N GLN A 366 14.41 -19.35 -16.33
CA GLN A 366 15.55 -20.25 -16.46
C GLN A 366 15.08 -21.51 -17.19
#